data_AF-S2JTL9-F1
#
_entry.id   AF-S2JTL9-F1
#
_cell.length_a   1.000
_cell.length_b   1.000
_cell.length_c   1.000
_cell.angle_alpha   90.00
_cell.angle_beta   90.00
_cell.angle_gamma   90.00
#
_symmetry.space_group_name_H-M   'P 1'
#
loop_
_entity.id
_entity.type
_entity.pdbx_description
1 polymer ?
#
loop_
_entity_poly.entity_id
_entity_poly.type
_entity_poly.pdbx_seq_one_letter_code
_entity_poly.pdbx_strand_id
1 'polypeptide(L)'
;MAKISSLPEELLPKIFGYITSNIQLAQCRLVCAKWNKPANSAMFSNTIVFGTNEKVLALHGRLFSDPAKGKLVQHIYFKENFDAFWVAKAILNTAFLPNVNSFQGSVSKPEEFYEMLLSIARESPNALKKLKCVTRIQEDFSRNAYQQSRGIRERGYDRVHTQSQHRSQLEKLKT
;
A
#
# COMPACT_ATOMS: atom_id res chain seq x y z
N MET A 1 -22.27 -39.94 4.62
CA MET A 1 -21.26 -38.94 4.23
C MET A 1 -21.94 -37.59 4.09
N ALA A 2 -21.44 -36.57 4.79
CA ALA A 2 -21.94 -35.21 4.61
C ALA A 2 -21.51 -34.69 3.23
N LYS A 3 -22.43 -34.09 2.47
CA LYS A 3 -22.11 -33.44 1.19
C LYS A 3 -21.83 -31.97 1.46
N ILE A 4 -20.77 -31.43 0.87
CA ILE A 4 -20.44 -30.00 1.06
C ILE A 4 -21.55 -29.06 0.56
N SER A 5 -22.41 -29.55 -0.35
CA SER A 5 -23.60 -28.85 -0.83
C SER A 5 -24.68 -28.65 0.25
N SER A 6 -24.67 -29.45 1.33
CA SER A 6 -25.61 -29.33 2.45
C SER A 6 -25.21 -28.25 3.45
N LEU A 7 -24.08 -27.56 3.24
CA LEU A 7 -23.69 -26.45 4.09
C LEU A 7 -24.65 -25.26 3.89
N PRO A 8 -25.22 -24.68 4.96
CA PRO A 8 -25.98 -23.43 4.89
C PRO A 8 -25.19 -22.30 4.23
N GLU A 9 -25.88 -21.45 3.46
CA GLU A 9 -25.23 -20.37 2.70
C GLU A 9 -24.57 -19.32 3.59
N GLU A 10 -25.14 -19.11 4.78
CA GLU A 10 -24.68 -18.15 5.78
C GLU A 10 -23.33 -18.54 6.39
N LEU A 11 -22.96 -19.82 6.31
CA LEU A 11 -21.67 -20.30 6.82
C LEU A 11 -20.53 -20.09 5.82
N LEU A 12 -20.82 -20.02 4.51
CA LEU A 12 -19.78 -19.86 3.49
C LEU A 12 -18.98 -18.55 3.65
N PRO A 13 -19.60 -17.36 3.84
CA PRO A 13 -18.86 -16.15 4.10
C PRO A 13 -17.98 -16.23 5.36
N LYS A 14 -18.46 -16.90 6.42
CA LYS A 14 -17.71 -17.07 7.66
C LYS A 14 -16.48 -17.97 7.45
N ILE A 15 -16.65 -19.08 6.74
CA ILE A 15 -15.54 -20.01 6.43
C ILE A 15 -14.50 -19.31 5.55
N PHE A 16 -14.94 -18.64 4.48
CA PHE A 16 -14.03 -17.96 3.57
C PHE A 16 -13.36 -16.74 4.20
N GLY A 17 -13.97 -16.12 5.22
CA GLY A 17 -13.35 -15.06 6.01
C GLY A 17 -12.09 -15.51 6.77
N TYR A 18 -11.88 -16.81 7.00
CA TYR A 18 -10.64 -17.34 7.57
C TYR A 18 -9.53 -17.58 6.53
N ILE A 19 -9.82 -17.49 5.24
CA ILE A 19 -8.85 -17.71 4.17
C ILE A 19 -8.19 -16.37 3.80
N THR A 20 -6.96 -16.16 4.26
CA THR A 20 -6.21 -14.92 4.00
C THR A 20 -5.61 -14.85 2.59
N SER A 21 -5.46 -15.99 1.91
CA SER A 21 -4.90 -16.06 0.56
C SER A 21 -5.97 -15.84 -0.51
N ASN A 22 -5.85 -14.74 -1.25
CA ASN A 22 -6.71 -14.49 -2.41
C ASN A 22 -6.55 -15.53 -3.54
N ILE A 23 -5.41 -16.22 -3.60
CA ILE A 23 -5.19 -17.31 -4.55
C ILE A 23 -6.07 -18.51 -4.18
N GLN A 24 -6.11 -18.88 -2.90
CA GLN A 24 -6.98 -19.97 -2.41
C GLN A 24 -8.45 -19.62 -2.58
N LEU A 25 -8.85 -18.38 -2.26
CA LEU A 25 -10.22 -17.93 -2.50
C LEU A 25 -10.61 -17.96 -3.99
N ALA A 26 -9.67 -17.63 -4.89
CA ALA A 26 -9.90 -17.76 -6.33
C ALA A 26 -10.16 -19.23 -6.72
N GLN A 27 -9.45 -20.19 -6.12
CA GLN A 27 -9.71 -21.62 -6.32
C GLN A 27 -11.09 -22.04 -5.76
N CYS A 28 -11.47 -21.54 -4.57
CA CYS A 28 -12.79 -21.81 -4.00
C CYS A 28 -13.95 -21.39 -4.93
N ARG A 29 -13.77 -20.30 -5.70
CA ARG A 29 -14.78 -19.86 -6.69
C ARG A 29 -15.02 -20.85 -7.82
N LEU A 30 -14.04 -21.70 -8.11
CA LEU A 30 -14.09 -22.68 -9.20
C LEU A 30 -14.71 -24.02 -8.77
N VAL A 31 -14.95 -24.23 -7.47
CA VAL A 31 -15.50 -25.49 -6.94
C VAL A 31 -16.94 -25.72 -7.40
N CYS A 32 -17.82 -24.74 -7.20
CA CYS A 32 -19.21 -24.79 -7.67
C CYS A 32 -19.85 -23.39 -7.67
N ALA A 33 -21.00 -23.25 -8.35
CA ALA A 33 -21.71 -21.97 -8.47
C ALA A 33 -22.07 -21.34 -7.11
N LYS A 34 -22.47 -22.17 -6.12
CA LYS A 34 -22.81 -21.74 -4.76
C LYS A 34 -21.63 -21.07 -4.04
N TRP A 35 -20.40 -21.46 -4.37
CA TRP A 35 -19.19 -20.93 -3.73
C TRP A 35 -18.68 -19.65 -4.37
N ASN A 36 -19.02 -19.40 -5.63
CA ASN A 36 -18.47 -18.28 -6.41
C ASN A 36 -18.74 -16.92 -5.74
N LYS A 37 -20.00 -16.60 -5.42
CA LYS A 37 -20.36 -15.31 -4.80
C LYS A 37 -19.70 -15.11 -3.42
N PRO A 38 -19.85 -16.02 -2.44
CA PRO A 38 -19.24 -15.82 -1.13
C PRO A 38 -17.70 -15.79 -1.16
N ALA A 39 -17.05 -16.62 -1.98
CA ALA A 39 -15.59 -16.58 -2.12
C ALA A 39 -15.13 -15.29 -2.79
N ASN A 40 -15.85 -14.81 -3.82
CA ASN A 40 -15.57 -13.52 -4.42
C ASN A 40 -15.73 -12.38 -3.43
N SER A 41 -16.79 -12.36 -2.61
CA SER A 41 -16.96 -11.35 -1.57
C SER A 41 -15.81 -11.36 -0.56
N ALA A 42 -15.36 -12.55 -0.12
CA ALA A 42 -14.22 -12.69 0.77
C ALA A 42 -12.92 -12.14 0.15
N MET A 43 -12.70 -12.31 -1.16
CA MET A 43 -11.53 -11.74 -1.85
C MET A 43 -11.47 -10.21 -1.76
N PHE A 44 -12.62 -9.53 -1.82
CA PHE A 44 -12.68 -8.07 -1.69
C PHE A 44 -12.50 -7.60 -0.24
N SER A 45 -12.92 -8.41 0.73
CA SER A 45 -12.74 -8.10 2.17
C SER A 45 -11.34 -8.40 2.70
N ASN A 46 -10.57 -9.23 2.00
CA ASN A 46 -9.15 -9.42 2.27
C ASN A 46 -8.31 -8.20 1.89
N THR A 47 -7.04 -8.22 2.28
CA THR A 47 -6.06 -7.22 1.87
C THR A 47 -5.85 -7.25 0.36
N ILE A 48 -6.13 -6.12 -0.27
CA ILE A 48 -5.86 -5.88 -1.68
C ILE A 48 -4.46 -5.27 -1.80
N VAL A 49 -3.57 -5.97 -2.52
CA VAL A 49 -2.19 -5.57 -2.71
C VAL A 49 -2.03 -4.83 -4.03
N PHE A 50 -1.70 -3.54 -3.96
CA PHE A 50 -1.32 -2.71 -5.10
C PHE A 50 0.18 -2.87 -5.33
N GLY A 51 0.53 -3.74 -6.28
CA GLY A 51 1.94 -4.02 -6.61
C GLY A 51 2.31 -3.78 -8.07
N THR A 52 1.33 -3.68 -8.97
CA THR A 52 1.54 -3.36 -10.39
C THR A 52 0.33 -2.59 -10.93
N ASN A 53 0.53 -1.78 -11.97
CA ASN A 53 -0.54 -0.96 -12.54
C ASN A 53 -1.67 -1.82 -13.11
N GLU A 54 -1.34 -2.99 -13.67
CA GLU A 54 -2.31 -3.92 -14.25
C GLU A 54 -3.27 -4.46 -13.19
N LYS A 55 -2.76 -4.78 -11.99
CA LYS A 55 -3.59 -5.26 -10.88
C LYS A 55 -4.55 -4.18 -10.39
N VAL A 56 -4.08 -2.94 -10.34
CA VAL A 56 -4.89 -1.80 -9.89
C VAL A 56 -5.95 -1.45 -10.95
N LEU A 57 -5.58 -1.43 -12.23
CA LEU A 57 -6.54 -1.26 -13.34
C LEU A 57 -7.57 -2.39 -13.40
N ALA A 58 -7.17 -3.64 -13.17
CA ALA A 58 -8.09 -4.77 -13.09
C ALA A 58 -9.09 -4.62 -11.93
N LEU A 59 -8.64 -4.11 -10.77
CA LEU A 59 -9.53 -3.78 -9.67
C LEU A 59 -10.46 -2.62 -10.02
N HIS A 60 -9.92 -1.54 -10.58
CA HIS A 60 -10.70 -0.39 -11.04
C HIS A 60 -11.82 -0.83 -11.98
N GLY A 61 -11.52 -1.60 -13.03
CA GLY A 61 -12.54 -2.10 -13.95
C GLY A 61 -13.63 -2.93 -13.27
N ARG A 62 -13.27 -3.74 -12.27
CA ARG A 62 -14.23 -4.53 -11.48
C ARG A 62 -15.11 -3.67 -10.59
N LEU A 63 -14.54 -2.66 -9.94
CA LEU A 63 -15.28 -1.74 -9.07
C LEU A 63 -16.15 -0.78 -9.90
N PHE A 64 -15.67 -0.35 -11.06
CA PHE A 64 -16.43 0.45 -12.01
C PHE A 64 -17.65 -0.33 -12.53
N SER A 65 -17.47 -1.60 -12.88
CA SER A 65 -18.57 -2.46 -13.36
C SER A 65 -19.58 -2.81 -12.27
N ASP A 66 -19.15 -2.83 -11.00
CA ASP A 66 -20.01 -3.16 -9.86
C ASP A 66 -19.58 -2.37 -8.61
N PRO A 67 -20.07 -1.11 -8.47
CA PRO A 67 -19.69 -0.24 -7.36
C PRO A 67 -20.08 -0.78 -5.99
N ALA A 68 -21.05 -1.70 -5.90
CA ALA A 68 -21.44 -2.31 -4.63
C ALA A 68 -20.30 -3.13 -4.01
N LYS A 69 -19.38 -3.65 -4.82
CA LYS A 69 -18.16 -4.34 -4.34
C LYS A 69 -17.18 -3.40 -3.64
N GLY A 70 -17.24 -2.09 -3.88
CA GLY A 70 -16.43 -1.10 -3.17
C GLY A 70 -16.68 -1.14 -1.66
N LYS A 71 -17.92 -1.43 -1.24
CA LYS A 71 -18.28 -1.61 0.17
C LYS A 71 -17.64 -2.83 0.81
N LEU A 72 -17.13 -3.79 0.04
CA LEU A 72 -16.47 -4.97 0.58
C LEU A 72 -14.98 -4.74 0.82
N VAL A 73 -14.39 -3.69 0.23
CA VAL A 73 -12.97 -3.37 0.38
C VAL A 73 -12.70 -2.83 1.77
N GLN A 74 -11.81 -3.50 2.51
CA GLN A 74 -11.46 -3.14 3.89
C GLN A 74 -10.00 -2.73 4.05
N HIS A 75 -9.09 -3.40 3.34
CA HIS A 75 -7.66 -3.25 3.53
C HIS A 75 -6.96 -3.09 2.19
N ILE A 76 -6.21 -2.00 2.02
CA ILE A 76 -5.40 -1.74 0.84
C ILE A 76 -3.94 -1.64 1.28
N TYR A 77 -3.06 -2.39 0.61
CA TYR A 77 -1.63 -2.43 0.87
C TYR A 77 -0.87 -1.99 -0.39
N PHE A 78 -0.06 -0.94 -0.29
CA PHE A 78 0.81 -0.44 -1.34
C PHE A 78 2.18 -1.10 -1.24
N LYS A 79 2.57 -1.86 -2.28
CA LYS A 79 3.92 -2.43 -2.36
C LYS A 79 4.93 -1.29 -2.54
N GLU A 80 6.16 -1.50 -2.07
CA GLU A 80 7.26 -0.53 -2.21
C GLU A 80 7.43 -0.04 -3.66
N ASN A 81 7.75 1.26 -3.80
CA ASN A 81 7.98 1.96 -5.07
C ASN A 81 6.78 1.94 -6.03
N PHE A 82 5.57 1.70 -5.53
CA PHE A 82 4.38 1.69 -6.37
C PHE A 82 3.92 3.11 -6.70
N ASP A 83 4.31 3.59 -7.88
CA ASP A 83 3.84 4.86 -8.44
C ASP A 83 2.54 4.67 -9.23
N ALA A 84 1.43 4.51 -8.52
CA ALA A 84 0.11 4.60 -9.15
C ALA A 84 -0.81 5.54 -8.39
N PHE A 85 -0.25 6.69 -7.97
CA PHE A 85 -1.02 7.75 -7.34
C PHE A 85 -2.30 8.06 -8.14
N TRP A 86 -2.19 8.22 -9.46
CA TRP A 86 -3.33 8.49 -10.33
C TRP A 86 -4.36 7.36 -10.37
N VAL A 87 -3.93 6.09 -10.34
CA VAL A 87 -4.86 4.96 -10.41
C VAL A 87 -5.51 4.71 -9.05
N ALA A 88 -4.76 4.87 -7.96
CA ALA A 88 -5.32 4.86 -6.60
C ALA A 88 -6.35 5.98 -6.45
N LYS A 89 -6.05 7.19 -6.95
CA LYS A 89 -6.99 8.31 -7.01
C LYS A 89 -8.24 7.96 -7.81
N ALA A 90 -8.08 7.38 -8.99
CA ALA A 90 -9.21 6.95 -9.80
C ALA A 90 -10.10 5.94 -9.06
N ILE A 91 -9.51 4.94 -8.40
CA ILE A 91 -10.27 3.94 -7.61
C ILE A 91 -10.98 4.58 -6.43
N LEU A 92 -10.30 5.44 -5.68
CA LEU A 92 -10.87 6.07 -4.51
C LEU A 92 -11.99 7.06 -4.86
N ASN A 93 -11.92 7.66 -6.04
CA ASN A 93 -12.97 8.55 -6.56
C ASN A 93 -14.13 7.79 -7.23
N THR A 94 -13.87 6.65 -7.89
CA THR A 94 -14.92 5.89 -8.59
C THR A 94 -15.70 4.96 -7.68
N ALA A 95 -15.03 4.35 -6.71
CA ALA A 95 -15.65 3.42 -5.79
C ALA A 95 -15.86 4.11 -4.45
N PHE A 96 -17.11 4.23 -4.02
CA PHE A 96 -17.37 4.57 -2.62
C PHE A 96 -16.83 3.42 -1.76
N LEU A 97 -15.79 3.71 -0.98
CA LEU A 97 -15.10 2.74 -0.12
C LEU A 97 -15.41 2.96 1.38
N PRO A 98 -16.69 2.98 1.81
CA PRO A 98 -17.08 3.39 3.16
C PRO A 98 -16.57 2.45 4.25
N ASN A 99 -16.09 1.27 3.86
CA ASN A 99 -15.64 0.21 4.75
C ASN A 99 -14.12 0.02 4.74
N VAL A 100 -13.37 0.90 4.07
CA VAL A 100 -11.92 0.86 4.17
C VAL A 100 -11.49 1.24 5.58
N ASN A 101 -10.77 0.31 6.19
CA ASN A 101 -10.24 0.39 7.55
C ASN A 101 -8.77 0.82 7.55
N SER A 102 -7.99 0.43 6.53
CA SER A 102 -6.56 0.74 6.50
C SER A 102 -5.99 0.90 5.10
N PHE A 103 -5.15 1.92 4.95
CA PHE A 103 -4.13 2.05 3.92
C PHE A 103 -2.77 1.73 4.55
N GLN A 104 -2.06 0.73 4.01
CA GLN A 104 -0.77 0.26 4.53
C GLN A 104 0.28 0.19 3.42
N GLY A 105 1.55 0.08 3.80
CA GLY A 105 2.66 -0.03 2.85
C GLY A 105 3.33 1.31 2.56
N SER A 106 4.01 1.41 1.41
CA SER A 106 4.82 2.57 1.02
C SER A 106 4.29 3.18 -0.27
N VAL A 107 4.10 4.50 -0.28
CA VAL A 107 3.67 5.27 -1.44
C VAL A 107 4.82 6.15 -1.90
N SER A 108 5.06 6.22 -3.22
CA SER A 108 6.20 6.97 -3.77
C SER A 108 6.11 8.48 -3.51
N LYS A 109 4.90 8.99 -3.29
CA LYS A 109 4.60 10.42 -3.10
C LYS A 109 3.60 10.62 -1.96
N PRO A 110 4.06 10.59 -0.69
CA PRO A 110 3.16 10.64 0.46
C PRO A 110 2.34 11.93 0.49
N GLU A 111 2.94 13.09 0.20
CA GLU A 111 2.25 14.39 0.24
C GLU A 111 1.06 14.43 -0.72
N GLU A 112 1.26 14.04 -1.99
CA GLU A 112 0.19 13.96 -3.00
C GLU A 112 -0.92 13.00 -2.54
N PHE A 113 -0.54 11.86 -1.94
CA PHE A 113 -1.48 10.86 -1.43
C PHE A 113 -2.33 11.39 -0.27
N TYR A 114 -1.75 12.10 0.70
CA TYR A 114 -2.49 12.69 1.81
C TYR A 114 -3.42 13.81 1.34
N GLU A 115 -2.97 14.69 0.46
CA GLU A 115 -3.82 15.73 -0.13
C GLU A 115 -5.02 15.14 -0.86
N MET A 116 -4.82 14.04 -1.59
CA MET A 116 -5.91 13.30 -2.21
C MET A 116 -6.89 12.75 -1.17
N LEU A 117 -6.44 12.09 -0.11
CA LEU A 117 -7.34 11.60 0.94
C LEU A 117 -8.13 12.73 1.61
N LEU A 118 -7.49 13.87 1.85
CA LEU A 118 -8.14 15.07 2.39
C LEU A 118 -9.20 15.62 1.42
N SER A 119 -8.91 15.65 0.12
CA SER A 119 -9.90 16.08 -0.89
C SER A 119 -11.14 15.18 -0.88
N ILE A 120 -10.95 13.86 -0.86
CA ILE A 120 -12.05 12.88 -0.79
C ILE A 120 -12.85 13.05 0.51
N ALA A 121 -12.18 13.26 1.65
CA ALA A 121 -12.85 13.48 2.93
C ALA A 121 -13.68 14.77 2.95
N ARG A 122 -13.23 15.84 2.28
CA ARG A 122 -13.98 17.09 2.14
C ARG A 122 -15.18 16.95 1.22
N GLU A 123 -15.03 16.27 0.08
CA GLU A 123 -16.09 16.05 -0.90
C GLU A 123 -17.13 15.03 -0.42
N SER A 124 -16.69 14.03 0.36
CA SER A 124 -17.54 12.97 0.87
C SER A 124 -17.13 12.61 2.32
N PRO A 125 -17.68 13.33 3.32
CA PRO A 125 -17.33 13.12 4.73
C PRO A 125 -17.53 11.68 5.24
N ASN A 126 -18.39 10.91 4.57
CA ASN A 126 -18.66 9.52 4.91
C ASN A 126 -17.77 8.49 4.20
N ALA A 127 -17.01 8.88 3.16
CA ALA A 127 -16.22 7.95 2.35
C ALA A 127 -15.12 7.26 3.15
N LEU A 128 -14.51 7.96 4.11
CA LEU A 128 -13.38 7.48 4.91
C LEU A 128 -13.74 7.35 6.40
N LYS A 129 -15.03 7.28 6.75
CA LYS A 129 -15.48 7.26 8.16
C LYS A 129 -14.90 6.11 8.99
N LYS A 130 -14.61 4.97 8.35
CA LYS A 130 -14.05 3.78 9.02
C LYS A 130 -12.53 3.68 8.91
N LEU A 131 -11.87 4.64 8.27
CA LEU A 131 -10.43 4.63 8.09
C LEU A 131 -9.75 4.87 9.44
N LYS A 132 -9.03 3.85 9.93
CA LYS A 132 -8.33 3.88 11.22
C LYS A 132 -6.82 4.04 11.08
N CYS A 133 -6.27 3.62 9.95
CA CYS A 133 -4.84 3.62 9.70
C CYS A 133 -4.57 4.13 8.29
N VAL A 134 -3.78 5.19 8.20
CA VAL A 134 -3.14 5.64 6.96
C VAL A 134 -1.67 5.28 7.07
N THR A 135 -1.06 4.90 5.95
CA THR A 135 0.32 4.43 5.81
C THR A 135 1.23 5.04 6.87
N ARG A 136 1.92 4.20 7.65
CA ARG A 136 3.02 4.70 8.47
C ARG A 136 4.04 5.25 7.50
N ILE A 137 4.27 6.56 7.56
CA ILE A 137 5.50 7.14 7.04
C ILE A 137 6.59 6.35 7.76
N GLN A 138 7.19 5.37 7.08
CA GLN A 138 8.34 4.68 7.63
C GLN A 138 9.36 5.79 7.85
N GLU A 139 9.65 6.08 9.12
CA GLU A 139 10.64 7.06 9.55
C GLU A 139 12.07 6.71 9.07
N ASP A 140 12.22 5.76 8.15
CA ASP A 140 13.45 5.43 7.46
C ASP A 140 14.02 6.63 6.67
N PHE A 141 13.18 7.62 6.32
CA PHE A 141 13.67 8.92 5.85
C PHE A 141 14.53 9.64 6.89
N SER A 142 14.21 9.54 8.19
CA SER A 142 15.05 10.11 9.25
C SER A 142 16.39 9.38 9.34
N ARG A 143 16.43 8.04 9.27
CA ARG A 143 17.70 7.30 9.36
C ARG A 143 18.66 7.61 8.22
N ASN A 144 18.17 7.73 6.98
CA ASN A 144 19.03 8.05 5.84
C ASN A 144 19.48 9.52 5.85
N ALA A 145 18.63 10.47 6.24
CA ALA A 145 19.05 11.87 6.38
C ALA A 145 20.11 12.06 7.49
N TYR A 146 19.99 11.35 8.62
CA TYR A 146 21.00 11.36 9.68
C TYR A 146 22.32 10.67 9.27
N GLN A 147 22.27 9.59 8.48
CA GLN A 147 23.49 8.93 7.99
C GLN A 147 24.18 9.72 6.88
N GLN A 148 23.41 10.36 5.99
CA GLN A 148 23.96 11.18 4.91
C GLN A 148 24.60 12.49 5.44
N SER A 149 24.03 13.09 6.50
CA SER A 149 24.64 14.23 7.19
C SER A 149 25.90 13.85 7.99
N ARG A 150 26.02 12.62 8.51
CA ARG A 150 27.26 12.11 9.11
C ARG A 150 28.37 11.84 8.09
N GLY A 151 28.06 11.23 6.95
CA GLY A 151 29.05 10.93 5.89
C GLY A 151 29.61 12.16 5.16
N ILE A 152 28.99 13.33 5.29
CA ILE A 152 29.51 14.61 4.77
C ILE A 152 30.51 15.24 5.76
N ARG A 153 30.34 15.04 7.08
CA ARG A 153 31.29 15.57 8.08
C ARG A 153 32.62 14.82 8.08
N GLU A 154 32.63 13.51 7.84
CA GLU A 154 33.87 12.73 7.85
C GLU A 154 34.74 13.02 6.61
N ARG A 155 34.14 13.19 5.43
CA ARG A 155 34.88 13.57 4.20
C ARG A 155 35.42 15.00 4.22
N GLY A 156 34.88 15.88 5.06
CA GLY A 156 35.44 17.21 5.31
C GLY A 156 36.72 17.18 6.14
N TYR A 157 36.86 16.21 7.05
CA TYR A 157 38.01 16.12 7.97
C TYR A 157 39.27 15.60 7.26
N ASP A 158 39.14 14.60 6.38
CA ASP A 158 40.28 14.04 5.64
C ASP A 158 40.90 15.03 4.64
N ARG A 159 40.08 15.90 4.04
CA ARG A 159 40.54 16.89 3.05
C ARG A 159 41.36 18.02 3.67
N VAL A 160 41.03 18.41 4.91
CA VAL A 160 41.77 19.43 5.66
C VAL A 160 43.10 18.86 6.16
N HIS A 161 43.14 17.57 6.54
CA HIS A 161 44.37 16.94 7.01
C HIS A 161 45.40 16.71 5.89
N THR A 162 44.96 16.36 4.67
CA THR A 162 45.87 16.19 3.53
C THR A 162 46.43 17.52 3.00
N GLN A 163 45.65 18.60 2.98
CA GLN A 163 46.17 19.92 2.57
C GLN A 163 47.21 20.49 3.56
N SER A 164 47.06 20.21 4.85
CA SER A 164 48.03 20.62 5.88
C SER A 164 49.39 19.91 5.71
N GLN A 165 49.39 18.60 5.41
CA GLN A 165 50.63 17.85 5.19
C GLN A 165 51.39 18.29 3.92
N HIS A 166 50.67 18.61 2.85
CA HIS A 166 51.29 19.04 1.60
C HIS A 166 51.97 20.42 1.72
N ARG A 167 51.43 21.31 2.56
CA ARG A 167 52.01 22.63 2.82
C ARG A 167 53.28 22.56 3.66
N SER A 168 53.33 21.64 4.64
CA SER A 168 54.53 21.41 5.46
C SER A 168 55.71 20.81 4.68
N GLN A 169 55.46 20.00 3.65
CA GLN A 169 56.53 19.48 2.79
C GLN A 169 57.12 20.53 1.84
N LEU A 170 56.30 21.47 1.34
CA LEU A 170 56.77 22.54 0.46
C LEU A 170 57.63 23.58 1.19
N GLU A 171 57.48 23.77 2.50
CA GLU A 171 58.34 24.65 3.28
C GLU A 171 59.71 24.04 3.58
N LYS A 172 59.82 22.71 3.68
CA LYS A 172 61.10 22.02 3.91
C LYS A 172 62.04 22.00 2.69
N LEU A 173 61.52 22.25 1.49
CA LEU A 173 62.30 22.28 0.24
C LEU A 173 62.89 23.67 -0.08
N LYS A 174 62.61 24.69 0.75
CA LYS A 174 63.09 26.07 0.57
C LYS A 174 64.31 26.40 1.45
N THR A 175 64.94 25.40 2.05
CA THR A 175 66.13 25.52 2.89
C THR A 175 67.23 24.65 2.31
#